data_AF-X1H7L5-F1
#
_entry.id   AF-X1H7L5-F1
#
_cell.length_a   1.000
_cell.length_b   1.000
_cell.length_c   1.000
_cell.angle_alpha   90.00
_cell.angle_beta   90.00
_cell.angle_gamma   90.00
#
_symmetry.space_group_name_H-M   'P 1'
#
loop_
_entity.id
_entity.type
_entity.pdbx_description
1 polymer ?
#
loop_
_entity_poly.entity_id
_entity_poly.type
_entity_poly.pdbx_seq_one_letter_code
_entity_poly.pdbx_strand_id
1 'polypeptide(L)'
;RPRIRPSLINKTLIEPPELALWIDDFSIGSPAMLIGGFFLWKKKTLGYIVAPGLFIVYGILSLGLIPFLAVQSHIKNTPIEFVAIVILIVMATICLIPFSFFVRSASKMNNLRKK
;
A
#
# COMPACT_ATOMS: atom_id res chain seq x y z
N ARG A 1 -27.30 -34.31 21.87
CA ARG A 1 -26.74 -34.16 20.49
C ARG A 1 -26.59 -32.68 20.20
N PRO A 2 -25.38 -32.11 20.21
CA PRO A 2 -25.21 -30.69 19.93
C PRO A 2 -25.43 -30.41 18.44
N ARG A 3 -26.30 -29.43 18.16
CA ARG A 3 -26.67 -28.96 16.82
C ARG A 3 -25.57 -28.03 16.32
N ILE A 4 -24.62 -28.57 15.57
CA ILE A 4 -23.55 -27.79 14.94
C ILE A 4 -24.20 -26.91 13.87
N ARG A 5 -24.11 -25.58 14.01
CA ARG A 5 -24.59 -24.64 13.00
C ARG A 5 -23.71 -24.76 11.77
N PRO A 6 -24.25 -24.89 10.55
CA PRO A 6 -23.46 -25.02 9.33
C PRO A 6 -22.80 -23.71 8.87
N SER A 7 -22.77 -22.66 9.71
CA SER A 7 -22.21 -21.35 9.37
C SER A 7 -20.69 -21.30 9.28
N LEU A 8 -19.97 -22.42 9.57
CA LEU A 8 -18.51 -22.51 9.44
C LEU A 8 -18.04 -23.32 8.23
N ILE A 9 -18.97 -23.88 7.43
CA ILE A 9 -18.62 -24.76 6.31
C ILE A 9 -18.44 -23.97 5.01
N ASN A 10 -18.93 -22.74 4.92
CA ASN A 10 -18.67 -21.87 3.78
C ASN A 10 -17.30 -21.23 3.93
N LYS A 11 -16.25 -22.06 3.85
CA LYS A 11 -14.88 -21.61 3.60
C LYS A 11 -14.90 -21.08 2.17
N THR A 12 -15.30 -19.82 2.00
CA THR A 12 -15.07 -19.07 0.78
C THR A 12 -13.58 -19.24 0.50
N LEU A 13 -13.27 -20.06 -0.50
CA LEU A 13 -11.90 -20.34 -0.90
C LEU A 13 -11.34 -19.00 -1.36
N ILE A 14 -10.63 -18.33 -0.45
CA ILE A 14 -9.90 -17.10 -0.77
C ILE A 14 -8.99 -17.47 -1.92
N GLU A 15 -9.08 -16.72 -3.01
CA GLU A 15 -8.28 -17.04 -4.18
C GLU A 15 -6.80 -17.01 -3.77
N PRO A 16 -5.98 -18.01 -4.17
CA PRO A 16 -4.57 -18.07 -3.82
C PRO A 16 -3.78 -16.75 -3.99
N PRO A 17 -3.98 -15.94 -5.05
CA PRO A 17 -3.29 -14.65 -5.18
C PRO A 17 -3.72 -13.61 -4.14
N GLU A 18 -4.99 -13.60 -3.74
CA GLU A 18 -5.48 -12.67 -2.72
C GLU A 18 -4.93 -13.03 -1.33
N LEU A 19 -4.87 -14.33 -1.03
CA LEU A 19 -4.25 -14.82 0.20
C LEU A 19 -2.76 -14.47 0.28
N ALA A 20 -2.03 -14.62 -0.84
CA ALA A 20 -0.61 -14.27 -0.90
C ALA A 20 -0.39 -12.76 -0.64
N LEU A 21 -1.24 -11.91 -1.23
CA LEU A 21 -1.18 -10.46 -1.02
C LEU A 21 -1.43 -10.09 0.45
N TRP A 22 -2.43 -10.72 1.07
CA TRP A 22 -2.74 -10.48 2.49
C TRP A 22 -1.58 -10.89 3.42
N ILE A 23 -0.92 -12.01 3.12
CA ILE A 23 0.24 -12.47 3.88
C ILE A 23 1.41 -11.50 3.73
N ASP A 24 1.66 -11.00 2.51
CA ASP A 24 2.71 -10.03 2.21
C ASP A 24 2.47 -8.70 2.95
N ASP A 25 1.26 -8.16 2.85
CA ASP A 25 0.87 -6.90 3.50
C ASP A 25 0.96 -7.00 5.03
N PHE A 26 0.58 -8.14 5.61
CA PHE A 26 0.61 -8.32 7.05
C PHE A 26 2.02 -8.62 7.59
N SER A 27 2.79 -9.44 6.87
CA SER A 27 4.08 -9.96 7.37
C SER A 27 5.26 -9.04 7.02
N ILE A 28 5.18 -8.35 5.87
CA ILE A 28 6.28 -7.53 5.34
C ILE A 28 5.86 -6.08 5.31
N GLY A 29 4.70 -5.78 4.72
CA GLY A 29 4.30 -4.39 4.49
C GLY A 29 4.04 -3.58 5.75
N SER A 30 3.23 -4.13 6.65
CA SER A 30 2.87 -3.46 7.91
C SER A 30 4.08 -3.24 8.82
N PRO A 31 4.97 -4.23 9.06
CA PRO A 31 6.18 -4.01 9.84
C PRO A 31 7.14 -3.02 9.17
N ALA A 32 7.31 -3.10 7.85
CA ALA A 32 8.17 -2.16 7.12
C ALA A 32 7.65 -0.72 7.25
N MET A 33 6.33 -0.50 7.14
CA MET A 33 5.73 0.83 7.34
C MET A 33 5.91 1.34 8.76
N LEU A 34 5.70 0.49 9.77
CA LEU A 34 5.90 0.86 11.17
C LEU A 34 7.36 1.20 11.47
N ILE A 35 8.30 0.40 10.97
CA ILE A 35 9.75 0.64 11.14
C ILE A 35 10.15 1.93 10.40
N GLY A 36 9.71 2.12 9.16
CA GLY A 36 9.97 3.33 8.37
C GLY A 36 9.43 4.59 9.07
N GLY A 37 8.18 4.54 9.55
CA GLY A 37 7.56 5.63 10.31
C GLY A 37 8.24 5.89 11.65
N PHE A 38 8.63 4.85 12.37
CA PHE A 38 9.36 4.97 13.65
C PHE A 38 10.74 5.59 13.46
N PHE A 39 11.48 5.19 12.43
CA PHE A 39 12.78 5.78 12.10
C PHE A 39 12.66 7.24 11.66
N LEU A 40 11.58 7.60 10.98
CA LEU A 40 11.26 9.00 10.65
C LEU A 40 10.96 9.81 11.91
N TRP A 41 10.20 9.25 12.87
CA TRP A 41 9.91 9.89 14.16
C TRP A 41 11.20 10.14 14.97
N LYS A 42 12.14 9.18 14.94
CA LYS A 42 13.44 9.29 15.61
C LYS A 42 14.41 10.28 14.93
N LYS A 43 14.01 10.95 13.83
CA LYS A 43 14.84 11.88 13.04
C LYS A 43 16.21 11.30 12.68
N LYS A 44 16.31 9.99 12.50
CA LYS A 44 17.56 9.31 12.12
C LYS A 44 17.78 9.45 10.62
N THR A 45 19.03 9.62 10.19
CA THR A 45 19.42 9.77 8.77
C THR A 45 18.91 8.62 7.89
N LEU A 46 18.89 7.40 8.41
CA LEU A 46 18.33 6.23 7.72
C LEU A 46 16.82 6.31 7.52
N GLY A 47 16.08 6.91 8.46
CA GLY A 47 14.64 7.11 8.33
C GLY A 47 14.25 8.03 7.18
N TYR A 48 15.10 9.01 6.87
CA TYR A 48 14.89 9.91 5.75
C TYR A 48 15.16 9.29 4.37
N ILE A 49 15.83 8.13 4.30
CA ILE A 49 16.04 7.40 3.04
C ILE A 49 15.00 6.29 2.89
N VAL A 50 14.77 5.54 3.96
CA VAL A 50 13.88 4.37 3.97
C VAL A 50 12.42 4.78 3.85
N ALA A 51 11.97 5.80 4.59
CA ALA A 51 10.56 6.22 4.58
C ALA A 51 10.07 6.71 3.19
N PRO A 52 10.76 7.63 2.47
CA PRO A 52 10.30 8.04 1.14
C PRO A 52 10.40 6.91 0.11
N GLY A 53 11.39 6.02 0.22
CA GLY A 53 11.49 4.81 -0.60
C GLY A 53 10.29 3.88 -0.39
N LEU A 54 9.87 3.70 0.86
CA LEU A 54 8.70 2.88 1.17
C LEU A 54 7.40 3.53 0.68
N PHE A 55 7.23 4.84 0.87
CA PHE A 55 6.06 5.57 0.36
C PHE A 55 5.96 5.56 -1.16
N ILE A 56 7.08 5.66 -1.88
CA ILE A 56 7.05 5.61 -3.35
C ILE A 56 6.74 4.21 -3.86
N VAL A 57 7.29 3.16 -3.25
CA VAL A 57 7.00 1.78 -3.62
C VAL A 57 5.52 1.47 -3.41
N TYR A 58 4.96 1.78 -2.23
CA TYR A 58 3.54 1.57 -1.96
C TYR A 58 2.62 2.45 -2.81
N GLY A 59 3.00 3.70 -3.07
CA GLY A 59 2.24 4.59 -3.95
C GLY A 59 2.18 4.09 -5.39
N ILE A 60 3.32 3.66 -5.95
CA ILE A 60 3.38 3.08 -7.30
C ILE A 60 2.65 1.74 -7.35
N LEU A 61 2.79 0.90 -6.32
CA LEU A 61 2.07 -0.37 -6.23
C LEU A 61 0.55 -0.16 -6.28
N SER A 62 0.04 0.79 -5.50
CA SER A 62 -1.38 1.14 -5.50
C SER A 62 -1.86 1.66 -6.86
N LEU A 63 -1.05 2.49 -7.53
CA LEU A 63 -1.35 2.95 -8.90
C LEU A 63 -1.30 1.82 -9.93
N GLY A 64 -0.33 0.92 -9.81
CA GLY A 64 -0.13 -0.22 -10.70
C GLY A 64 -1.20 -1.30 -10.55
N LEU A 65 -1.86 -1.37 -9.39
CA LEU A 65 -2.97 -2.29 -9.17
C LEU A 65 -4.22 -1.88 -9.98
N ILE A 66 -4.40 -0.59 -10.28
CA ILE A 66 -5.56 -0.09 -11.05
C ILE A 66 -5.66 -0.73 -12.45
N PRO A 67 -4.64 -0.68 -13.32
CA PRO A 67 -4.68 -1.37 -14.61
C PRO A 67 -4.74 -2.89 -14.45
N PHE A 68 -4.15 -3.46 -13.38
CA PHE A 68 -4.27 -4.89 -13.09
C PHE A 68 -5.71 -5.30 -12.80
N LEU A 69 -6.46 -4.54 -11.98
CA LEU A 69 -7.89 -4.78 -11.75
C LEU A 69 -8.71 -4.64 -13.04
N ALA A 70 -8.38 -3.66 -13.89
CA ALA A 70 -9.05 -3.48 -15.17
C ALA A 70 -8.85 -4.69 -16.11
N VAL A 71 -7.62 -5.20 -16.21
CA VAL A 71 -7.31 -6.40 -16.98
C VAL A 71 -7.97 -7.64 -16.37
N GLN A 72 -7.94 -7.78 -15.03
CA GLN A 72 -8.53 -8.93 -14.35
C GLN A 72 -10.06 -8.97 -14.51
N SER A 73 -10.74 -7.83 -14.41
CA SER A 73 -12.18 -7.70 -14.67
C SER A 73 -12.52 -8.08 -16.11
N HIS A 74 -11.69 -7.67 -17.07
CA HIS A 74 -11.89 -8.02 -18.49
C HIS A 74 -11.74 -9.53 -18.74
N ILE A 75 -10.76 -10.18 -18.12
CA ILE A 75 -10.52 -11.63 -18.25
C ILE A 75 -11.61 -12.44 -17.54
N LYS A 76 -12.03 -12.02 -16.35
CA LYS A 76 -13.02 -12.74 -15.53
C LYS A 76 -14.47 -12.39 -15.88
N ASN A 77 -14.73 -11.46 -16.80
CA ASN A 77 -16.06 -10.94 -17.13
C ASN A 77 -16.87 -10.51 -15.89
N THR A 78 -16.17 -9.98 -14.88
CA THR A 78 -16.75 -9.53 -13.61
C THR A 78 -16.90 -8.01 -13.63
N PRO A 79 -17.94 -7.46 -12.99
CA PRO A 79 -18.12 -6.01 -12.91
C PRO A 79 -16.92 -5.36 -12.24
N ILE A 80 -16.47 -4.22 -12.78
CA ILE A 80 -15.39 -3.43 -12.19
C ILE A 80 -15.86 -2.92 -10.82
N GLU A 81 -15.13 -3.31 -9.78
CA GLU A 81 -15.41 -2.84 -8.43
C GLU A 81 -14.86 -1.41 -8.26
N PHE A 82 -15.71 -0.42 -8.51
CA PHE A 82 -15.36 1.00 -8.35
C PHE A 82 -14.87 1.33 -6.94
N VAL A 83 -15.36 0.62 -5.92
CA VAL A 83 -14.93 0.77 -4.53
C VAL A 83 -13.44 0.47 -4.39
N ALA A 84 -12.94 -0.61 -4.99
CA ALA A 84 -11.54 -0.97 -4.95
C ALA A 84 -10.65 0.09 -5.63
N ILE A 85 -11.10 0.64 -6.76
CA ILE A 85 -10.37 1.72 -7.46
C ILE A 85 -10.27 2.97 -6.59
N VAL A 86 -11.37 3.38 -5.95
CA VAL A 86 -11.38 4.55 -5.06
C VAL A 86 -10.43 4.33 -3.87
N ILE A 87 -10.43 3.15 -3.26
CA ILE A 87 -9.52 2.81 -2.17
C ILE A 87 -8.06 2.90 -2.63
N LEU A 88 -7.72 2.37 -3.80
CA LEU A 88 -6.37 2.42 -4.35
C LEU A 88 -5.91 3.85 -4.65
N ILE A 89 -6.80 4.72 -5.15
CA ILE A 89 -6.51 6.14 -5.35
C ILE A 89 -6.25 6.82 -4.00
N VAL A 90 -7.10 6.58 -3.00
CA VAL A 90 -6.91 7.14 -1.65
C VAL A 90 -5.58 6.67 -1.05
N MET A 91 -5.26 5.39 -1.13
CA MET A 91 -3.98 4.86 -0.65
C MET A 91 -2.78 5.48 -1.37
N ALA A 92 -2.86 5.64 -2.68
CA ALA A 92 -1.83 6.32 -3.45
C ALA A 92 -1.66 7.79 -3.00
N THR A 93 -2.75 8.52 -2.78
CA THR A 93 -2.66 9.91 -2.30
C THR A 93 -2.04 9.99 -0.91
N ILE A 94 -2.44 9.12 0.03
CA ILE A 94 -1.88 9.08 1.38
C ILE A 94 -0.37 8.79 1.36
N CYS A 95 0.11 7.97 0.41
CA CYS A 95 1.53 7.70 0.25
C CYS A 95 2.29 8.84 -0.49
N LEU A 96 1.67 9.45 -1.50
CA LEU A 96 2.29 10.49 -2.33
C LEU A 96 2.38 11.85 -1.64
N ILE A 97 1.42 12.19 -0.77
CA ILE A 97 1.44 13.45 0.00
C ILE A 97 2.71 13.61 0.83
N PRO A 98 3.07 12.70 1.77
CA PRO A 98 4.29 12.81 2.56
C PRO A 98 5.55 12.74 1.70
N PHE A 99 5.54 11.94 0.62
CA PHE A 99 6.64 11.91 -0.33
C PHE A 99 6.86 13.28 -1.01
N SER A 100 5.79 13.93 -1.47
CA SER A 100 5.86 15.25 -2.11
C SER A 100 6.38 16.33 -1.15
N PHE A 101 6.03 16.24 0.15
CA PHE A 101 6.55 17.13 1.18
C PHE A 101 8.05 16.90 1.39
N PHE A 102 8.49 15.64 1.40
CA PHE A 102 9.91 15.29 1.51
C PHE A 102 10.74 15.84 0.34
N VAL A 103 10.27 15.66 -0.90
CA VAL A 103 10.92 16.19 -2.11
C VAL A 103 11.00 17.72 -2.07
N ARG A 104 9.93 18.39 -1.64
CA ARG A 104 9.91 19.86 -1.47
C ARG A 104 10.94 20.33 -0.44
N SER A 105 11.06 19.62 0.69
CA SER A 105 12.07 19.92 1.71
C SER A 105 13.49 19.77 1.18
N ALA A 106 13.77 18.72 0.42
CA ALA A 106 15.09 18.50 -0.19
C ALA A 106 15.45 19.58 -1.24
N SER A 107 14.48 19.98 -2.07
CA SER A 107 14.65 21.04 -3.07
C SER A 107 14.98 22.39 -2.42
N LYS A 108 14.29 22.73 -1.32
CA LYS A 108 14.53 23.98 -0.57
C LYS A 108 15.94 24.04 0.02
N MET A 109 16.45 22.92 0.53
CA MET A 109 17.81 22.85 1.07
C MET A 109 18.87 23.03 -0.03
N ASN A 110 18.66 22.47 -1.23
CA ASN A 110 19.59 22.65 -2.35
C ASN A 110 19.69 24.11 -2.81
N ASN A 111 18.58 24.86 -2.82
CA ASN A 111 18.58 26.28 -3.15
C ASN A 111 19.31 27.15 -2.12
N LEU A 112 19.28 26.79 -0.84
CA LEU A 112 20.03 27.50 0.20
C LEU A 112 21.54 27.24 0.13
N ARG A 113 21.95 26.05 -0.33
CA ARG A 113 23.36 25.70 -0.51
C ARG A 113 24.02 26.39 -1.71
N LYS A 114 23.22 26.84 -2.68
CA LYS A 114 23.69 27.54 -3.88
C LYS A 114 23.78 29.07 -3.70
N LYS A 115 23.37 29.60 -2.55
CA LYS A 115 23.40 31.02 -2.22
C LYS A 115 24.53 31.30 -1.25
#